data_AF-A0A6A3N5Z9-F1
#
_entry.id   AF-A0A6A3N5Z9-F1
#
_cell.length_a   1.000
_cell.length_b   1.000
_cell.length_c   1.000
_cell.angle_alpha   90.00
_cell.angle_beta   90.00
_cell.angle_gamma   90.00
#
_symmetry.space_group_name_H-M   'P 1'
#
loop_
_entity.id
_entity.type
_entity.pdbx_description
1 polymer ?
#
loop_
_entity_poly.entity_id
_entity_poly.type
_entity_poly.pdbx_seq_one_letter_code
_entity_poly.pdbx_strand_id
1 'polypeptide(L)'
;MKYLNDEDMLRLLPDVIQLKNRSQLLHSRGDYDISSMADIWKWAAPKMCKSKEIFFNEEEKSYRVEGDPKTFAKTPFNYRNKLLVLDIFTEPVGTKYDSFGIVFTTRKLFRNAALAVLGQREGVLAVTNGTYKIDFNNWTLISFGTCGVRYTTKKQYQHKFYPIAFLSVRA
;
A
#
# COMPACT_ATOMS: atom_id res chain seq x y z
N MET A 1 4.32 9.66 -18.79
CA MET A 1 4.32 8.40 -18.01
C MET A 1 5.76 8.01 -17.69
N LYS A 2 6.08 7.60 -16.45
CA LYS A 2 7.46 7.42 -15.96
C LYS A 2 8.32 6.41 -16.74
N TYR A 3 7.70 5.51 -17.51
CA TYR A 3 8.36 4.41 -18.23
C TYR A 3 8.22 4.50 -19.75
N LEU A 4 7.97 5.69 -20.30
CA LEU A 4 7.76 5.89 -21.74
C LEU A 4 8.91 5.36 -22.62
N ASN A 5 10.14 5.34 -22.08
CA ASN A 5 11.34 4.94 -22.83
C ASN A 5 11.90 3.56 -22.40
N ASP A 6 11.10 2.74 -21.71
CA ASP A 6 11.50 1.41 -21.23
C ASP A 6 10.55 0.34 -21.79
N GLU A 7 10.86 -0.19 -22.98
CA GLU A 7 10.00 -1.13 -23.70
C GLU A 7 9.72 -2.43 -22.93
N ASP A 8 10.70 -2.95 -22.20
CA ASP A 8 10.54 -4.18 -21.43
C ASP A 8 9.59 -3.97 -20.25
N MET A 9 9.67 -2.82 -19.59
CA MET A 9 8.69 -2.45 -18.57
C MET A 9 7.32 -2.20 -19.16
N LEU A 10 7.20 -1.58 -20.34
CA LEU A 10 5.91 -1.36 -21.01
C LEU A 10 5.19 -2.67 -21.33
N ARG A 11 5.90 -3.75 -21.71
CA ARG A 11 5.32 -5.08 -21.97
C ARG A 11 4.74 -5.76 -20.72
N LEU A 12 5.22 -5.39 -19.53
CA LEU A 12 4.74 -5.93 -18.25
C LEU A 12 3.60 -5.11 -17.65
N LEU A 13 3.38 -3.90 -18.17
CA LEU A 13 2.30 -3.04 -17.71
C LEU A 13 0.99 -3.44 -18.39
N PRO A 14 -0.13 -3.47 -17.65
CA PRO A 14 -1.41 -3.76 -18.25
C PRO A 14 -1.76 -2.68 -19.27
N ASP A 15 -2.18 -3.12 -20.46
CA ASP A 15 -2.61 -2.20 -21.51
C ASP A 15 -3.98 -1.55 -21.19
N VAL A 16 -4.36 -0.53 -21.97
CA VAL A 16 -5.61 0.21 -21.76
C VAL A 16 -6.84 -0.70 -21.83
N ILE A 17 -6.82 -1.72 -22.68
CA ILE A 17 -7.93 -2.67 -22.84
C ILE A 17 -8.02 -3.57 -21.60
N GLN A 18 -6.90 -4.07 -21.10
CA GLN A 18 -6.82 -4.86 -19.88
C GLN A 18 -7.30 -4.06 -18.66
N LEU A 19 -6.92 -2.77 -18.57
CA LEU A 19 -7.43 -1.87 -17.54
C LEU A 19 -8.94 -1.64 -17.67
N LYS A 20 -9.45 -1.44 -18.89
CA LYS A 20 -10.88 -1.26 -19.17
C LYS A 20 -11.69 -2.51 -18.85
N ASN A 21 -11.23 -3.69 -19.27
CA ASN A 21 -11.87 -4.98 -18.97
C ASN A 21 -11.87 -5.24 -17.46
N ARG A 22 -10.78 -4.91 -16.77
CA ARG A 22 -10.70 -5.02 -15.31
C ARG A 22 -11.64 -4.05 -14.61
N SER A 23 -11.75 -2.81 -15.10
CA SER A 23 -12.74 -1.83 -14.63
C SER A 23 -14.17 -2.34 -14.81
N GLN A 24 -14.52 -2.85 -16.00
CA GLN A 24 -15.85 -3.43 -16.26
C GLN A 24 -16.17 -4.63 -15.37
N LEU A 25 -15.19 -5.50 -15.12
CA LEU A 25 -15.34 -6.64 -14.19
C LEU A 25 -15.57 -6.18 -12.75
N LEU A 26 -14.90 -5.10 -12.31
CA LEU A 26 -15.11 -4.53 -10.98
C LEU A 26 -16.50 -3.89 -10.86
N HIS A 27 -16.94 -3.18 -11.91
CA HIS A 27 -18.29 -2.64 -12.00
C HIS A 27 -19.37 -3.74 -11.92
N SER A 28 -19.21 -4.84 -12.65
CA SER A 28 -20.22 -5.92 -12.66
C SER A 28 -20.32 -6.69 -11.35
N ARG A 29 -19.29 -6.64 -10.50
CA ARG A 29 -19.28 -7.23 -9.15
C ARG A 29 -19.90 -6.34 -8.09
N GLY A 30 -20.25 -5.10 -8.41
CA GLY A 30 -20.65 -4.10 -7.42
C GLY A 30 -19.51 -3.69 -6.49
N ASP A 31 -18.26 -3.99 -6.85
CA ASP A 31 -17.04 -3.55 -6.15
C ASP A 31 -16.74 -2.06 -6.45
N TYR A 32 -17.75 -1.31 -6.88
CA TYR A 32 -17.62 0.03 -7.40
C TYR A 32 -18.70 0.94 -6.85
N ASP A 33 -18.26 2.14 -6.48
CA ASP A 33 -19.02 3.24 -5.86
C ASP A 33 -18.89 3.36 -4.33
N ILE A 34 -17.64 3.49 -3.86
CA ILE A 34 -17.37 4.07 -2.54
C ILE A 34 -17.54 5.60 -2.67
N SER A 35 -18.76 6.07 -2.41
CA SER A 35 -19.13 7.49 -2.48
C SER A 35 -19.42 8.11 -1.12
N SER A 36 -19.65 7.28 -0.10
CA SER A 36 -19.91 7.73 1.27
C SER A 36 -18.94 7.10 2.29
N MET A 37 -18.88 7.72 3.48
CA MET A 37 -18.17 7.16 4.63
C MET A 37 -18.71 5.78 5.03
N ALA A 38 -20.02 5.56 4.91
CA ALA A 38 -20.63 4.26 5.22
C ALA A 38 -20.12 3.16 4.28
N ASP A 39 -19.95 3.47 2.99
CA ASP A 39 -19.40 2.52 2.01
C ASP A 39 -17.93 2.20 2.30
N ILE A 40 -17.15 3.22 2.70
CA ILE A 40 -15.77 3.05 3.14
C ILE A 40 -15.72 2.07 4.31
N TRP A 41 -16.53 2.31 5.35
CA TRP A 41 -16.59 1.44 6.52
C TRP A 41 -17.02 0.02 6.17
N LYS A 42 -18.07 -0.15 5.37
CA LYS A 42 -18.55 -1.46 4.93
C LYS A 42 -17.45 -2.25 4.20
N TRP A 43 -16.69 -1.59 3.32
CA TRP A 43 -15.59 -2.22 2.61
C TRP A 43 -14.38 -2.49 3.54
N ALA A 44 -14.04 -1.54 4.41
CA ALA A 44 -12.83 -1.58 5.22
C ALA A 44 -12.95 -2.49 6.45
N ALA A 45 -14.11 -2.56 7.09
CA ALA A 45 -14.37 -3.32 8.32
C ALA A 45 -13.77 -4.75 8.31
N PRO A 46 -14.00 -5.61 7.30
CA PRO A 46 -13.44 -6.97 7.29
C PRO A 46 -11.91 -7.01 7.08
N LYS A 47 -11.30 -5.87 6.77
CA LYS A 47 -9.86 -5.72 6.46
C LYS A 47 -9.12 -4.97 7.57
N MET A 48 -9.81 -4.47 8.59
CA MET A 48 -9.23 -3.66 9.65
C MET A 48 -8.15 -4.43 10.40
N CYS A 49 -7.00 -3.80 10.56
CA CYS A 49 -5.84 -4.33 11.25
C CYS A 49 -5.35 -3.29 12.25
N LYS A 50 -5.93 -3.31 13.45
CA LYS A 50 -5.72 -2.32 14.50
C LYS A 50 -4.82 -2.79 15.63
N SER A 51 -4.37 -4.04 15.60
CA SER A 51 -3.51 -4.59 16.65
C SER A 51 -2.43 -5.50 16.07
N LYS A 52 -1.38 -5.71 16.86
CA LYS A 52 -0.27 -6.60 16.53
C LYS A 52 -0.76 -8.04 16.34
N GLU A 53 -1.71 -8.47 17.17
CA GLU A 53 -2.29 -9.82 17.17
C GLU A 53 -3.06 -10.07 15.88
N ILE A 54 -3.84 -9.08 15.41
CA ILE A 54 -4.54 -9.15 14.11
C ILE A 54 -3.53 -9.16 12.96
N PHE A 55 -2.43 -8.42 13.08
CA PHE A 55 -1.40 -8.37 12.04
C PHE A 55 -0.59 -9.66 11.94
N PHE A 56 -0.18 -10.26 13.06
CA PHE A 56 0.69 -11.44 13.08
C PHE A 56 -0.09 -12.76 13.13
N ASN A 57 -1.41 -12.70 13.34
CA ASN A 57 -2.26 -13.87 13.63
C ASN A 57 -1.67 -14.71 14.79
N GLU A 58 -2.29 -15.84 15.12
CA GLU A 58 -1.75 -16.72 16.17
C GLU A 58 -0.47 -17.45 15.76
N GLU A 59 -0.21 -17.58 14.45
CA GLU A 59 0.92 -18.33 13.89
C GLU A 59 2.26 -17.59 14.00
N GLU A 60 2.27 -16.26 14.15
CA GLU A 60 3.49 -15.45 14.27
C GLU A 60 3.63 -14.76 15.65
N LYS A 61 3.18 -15.41 16.73
CA LYS A 61 3.30 -14.89 18.12
C LYS A 61 4.74 -14.56 18.53
N SER A 62 5.75 -15.15 17.88
CA SER A 62 7.18 -14.93 18.15
C SER A 62 7.90 -14.10 17.07
N TYR A 63 7.20 -13.20 16.38
CA TYR A 63 7.79 -12.35 15.35
C TYR A 63 9.10 -11.68 15.81
N ARG A 64 10.16 -11.89 15.03
CA ARG A 64 11.44 -11.19 15.13
C ARG A 64 11.80 -10.67 13.75
N VAL A 65 12.21 -9.41 13.68
CA VAL A 65 12.65 -8.77 12.41
C VAL A 65 13.84 -9.54 11.81
N GLU A 66 14.72 -10.04 12.67
CA GLU A 66 15.82 -10.92 12.29
C GLU A 66 15.28 -12.26 11.77
N GLY A 67 15.57 -12.55 10.50
CA GLY A 67 15.14 -13.80 9.86
C GLY A 67 13.74 -13.75 9.22
N ASP A 68 12.89 -12.78 9.59
CA ASP A 68 11.54 -12.59 9.01
C ASP A 68 11.56 -12.52 7.47
N PRO A 69 12.46 -11.78 6.79
CA PRO A 69 12.47 -11.77 5.33
C PRO A 69 12.62 -13.15 4.69
N LYS A 70 13.35 -14.08 5.34
CA LYS A 70 13.56 -15.45 4.84
C LYS A 70 12.37 -16.36 5.13
N THR A 71 11.81 -16.30 6.34
CA THR A 71 10.68 -17.13 6.74
C THR A 71 9.39 -16.66 6.07
N PHE A 72 9.12 -15.35 6.09
CA PHE A 72 7.96 -14.75 5.47
C PHE A 72 7.91 -15.00 3.96
N ALA A 73 9.05 -15.02 3.26
CA ALA A 73 9.10 -15.33 1.83
C ALA A 73 8.49 -16.69 1.46
N LYS A 74 8.49 -17.66 2.40
CA LYS A 74 7.93 -19.01 2.22
C LYS A 74 6.42 -19.07 2.48
N THR A 75 5.82 -18.03 3.05
CA THR A 75 4.37 -18.02 3.33
C THR A 75 3.54 -17.89 2.05
N PRO A 76 2.28 -18.37 2.04
CA PRO A 76 1.43 -18.36 0.85
C PRO A 76 1.27 -16.97 0.24
N PHE A 77 1.16 -16.89 -1.10
CA PHE A 77 1.02 -15.62 -1.82
C PHE A 77 -0.17 -14.78 -1.31
N ASN A 78 -1.32 -15.41 -1.10
CA ASN A 78 -2.53 -14.72 -0.62
C ASN A 78 -2.37 -14.15 0.78
N TYR A 79 -1.63 -14.85 1.65
CA TYR A 79 -1.30 -14.35 2.98
C TYR A 79 -0.37 -13.13 2.89
N ARG A 80 0.73 -13.23 2.15
CA ARG A 80 1.71 -12.15 2.00
C ARG A 80 1.12 -10.86 1.43
N ASN A 81 0.23 -10.99 0.45
CA ASN A 81 -0.36 -9.87 -0.26
C ASN A 81 -1.79 -9.54 0.22
N LYS A 82 -2.22 -10.10 1.36
CA LYS A 82 -3.51 -9.75 1.96
C LYS A 82 -3.55 -8.24 2.23
N LEU A 83 -4.59 -7.59 1.70
CA LEU A 83 -4.87 -6.18 1.93
C LEU A 83 -5.36 -5.98 3.38
N LEU A 84 -4.76 -5.02 4.06
CA LEU A 84 -5.09 -4.63 5.43
C LEU A 84 -5.39 -3.15 5.46
N VAL A 85 -6.47 -2.76 6.14
CA VAL A 85 -6.78 -1.36 6.41
C VAL A 85 -6.24 -1.01 7.79
N LEU A 86 -5.32 -0.05 7.84
CA LEU A 86 -4.71 0.44 9.07
C LEU A 86 -5.58 1.53 9.69
N ASP A 87 -6.17 2.39 8.87
CA ASP A 87 -7.05 3.44 9.36
C ASP A 87 -8.02 3.97 8.32
N ILE A 88 -9.07 4.63 8.81
CA ILE A 88 -10.03 5.40 8.05
C ILE A 88 -10.17 6.73 8.77
N PHE A 89 -10.06 7.84 8.04
CA PHE A 89 -10.10 9.17 8.62
C PHE A 89 -10.92 10.14 7.77
N THR A 90 -11.32 11.24 8.40
CA THR A 90 -12.00 12.37 7.78
C THR A 90 -11.27 13.64 8.13
N GLU A 91 -11.04 14.49 7.15
CA GLU A 91 -10.41 15.80 7.34
C GLU A 91 -11.20 16.88 6.60
N PRO A 92 -11.57 17.99 7.26
CA PRO A 92 -12.28 19.08 6.62
C PRO A 92 -11.40 19.74 5.55
N VAL A 93 -11.93 19.89 4.34
CA VAL A 93 -11.27 20.57 3.22
C VAL A 93 -12.05 21.85 2.89
N GLY A 94 -11.49 22.98 3.32
CA GLY A 94 -12.17 24.27 3.22
C GLY A 94 -13.34 24.36 4.19
N THR A 95 -14.39 25.10 3.81
CA THR A 95 -15.52 25.43 4.71
C THR A 95 -16.78 24.59 4.49
N LYS A 96 -16.80 23.70 3.49
CA LYS A 96 -18.04 23.03 3.05
C LYS A 96 -17.95 21.52 2.82
N TYR A 97 -16.76 20.93 2.82
CA TYR A 97 -16.58 19.53 2.43
C TYR A 97 -15.66 18.80 3.40
N ASP A 98 -16.02 17.58 3.76
CA ASP A 98 -15.13 16.65 4.45
C ASP A 98 -14.47 15.76 3.40
N SER A 99 -13.15 15.67 3.43
CA SER A 99 -12.41 14.64 2.71
C SER A 99 -12.41 13.34 3.50
N PHE A 100 -12.41 12.22 2.78
CA PHE A 100 -12.34 10.88 3.36
C PHE A 100 -11.05 10.21 2.93
N GLY A 101 -10.41 9.56 3.89
CA GLY A 101 -9.13 8.89 3.70
C GLY A 101 -9.14 7.45 4.19
N ILE A 102 -8.46 6.58 3.47
CA ILE A 102 -8.22 5.19 3.86
C ILE A 102 -6.71 4.97 3.85
N VAL A 103 -6.16 4.53 4.98
CA VAL A 103 -4.78 4.06 5.09
C VAL A 103 -4.78 2.55 4.99
N PHE A 104 -4.08 1.99 4.02
CA PHE A 104 -4.01 0.55 3.83
C PHE A 104 -2.61 0.08 3.44
N THR A 105 -2.37 -1.20 3.65
CA THR A 105 -1.09 -1.86 3.35
C THR A 105 -1.32 -3.32 2.99
N THR A 106 -0.24 -4.05 2.75
CA THR A 106 -0.25 -5.51 2.77
C THR A 106 0.69 -6.01 3.86
N ARG A 107 0.54 -7.28 4.27
CA ARG A 107 1.45 -7.93 5.22
C ARG A 107 2.92 -7.78 4.80
N LYS A 108 3.18 -7.91 3.49
CA LYS A 108 4.52 -7.75 2.93
C LYS A 108 5.04 -6.31 3.04
N LEU A 109 4.22 -5.32 2.70
CA LEU A 109 4.67 -3.92 2.67
C LEU A 109 4.88 -3.35 4.08
N PHE A 110 3.97 -3.66 5.01
CA PHE A 110 4.06 -3.12 6.37
C PHE A 110 5.31 -3.59 7.12
N ARG A 111 5.87 -4.76 6.78
CA ARG A 111 7.15 -5.25 7.32
C ARG A 111 8.34 -4.31 7.00
N ASN A 112 8.25 -3.49 5.96
CA ASN A 112 9.27 -2.46 5.70
C ASN A 112 9.36 -1.44 6.84
N ALA A 113 8.28 -1.20 7.60
CA ALA A 113 8.34 -0.34 8.78
C ALA A 113 9.25 -0.93 9.86
N ALA A 114 9.10 -2.23 10.16
CA ALA A 114 9.93 -2.91 11.14
C ALA A 114 11.42 -2.94 10.73
N LEU A 115 11.68 -3.16 9.44
CA LEU A 115 13.04 -3.06 8.89
C LEU A 115 13.60 -1.62 8.96
N ALA A 116 12.75 -0.60 8.76
CA ALA A 116 13.15 0.80 8.88
C ALA A 116 13.55 1.15 10.32
N VAL A 117 12.76 0.73 11.32
CA VAL A 117 13.08 0.92 12.74
C VAL A 117 14.45 0.33 13.07
N LEU A 118 14.71 -0.91 12.63
CA LEU A 118 16.00 -1.57 12.86
C LEU A 118 17.17 -0.79 12.22
N GLY A 119 16.97 -0.29 10.99
CA GLY A 119 18.01 0.44 10.25
C GLY A 119 18.27 1.86 10.74
N GLN A 120 17.24 2.54 11.27
CA GLN A 120 17.30 3.97 11.62
C GLN A 120 17.48 4.24 13.12
N ARG A 121 17.32 3.22 13.97
CA ARG A 121 17.61 3.20 15.42
C ARG A 121 16.78 4.13 16.32
N GLU A 122 16.32 5.28 15.85
CA GLU A 122 15.57 6.28 16.63
C GLU A 122 14.10 6.46 16.18
N GLY A 123 13.62 5.60 15.26
CA GLY A 123 12.25 5.64 14.77
C GLY A 123 12.13 5.28 13.29
N VAL A 124 11.08 5.76 12.64
CA VAL A 124 10.88 5.64 11.19
C VAL A 124 10.76 7.02 10.57
N LEU A 125 11.82 7.46 9.91
CA LEU A 125 11.79 8.54 8.93
C LEU A 125 11.02 8.04 7.70
N ALA A 126 9.83 8.60 7.50
CA ALA A 126 8.99 8.28 6.37
C ALA A 126 8.87 9.48 5.42
N VAL A 127 8.69 9.16 4.14
CA VAL A 127 8.53 10.11 3.04
C VAL A 127 7.41 9.64 2.11
N THR A 128 6.87 10.58 1.35
CA THR A 128 5.96 10.26 0.24
C THR A 128 6.74 10.24 -1.07
N ASN A 129 6.64 9.16 -1.84
CA ASN A 129 7.31 9.05 -3.16
C ASN A 129 6.53 9.74 -4.30
N GLY A 130 5.41 10.37 -3.96
CA GLY A 130 4.55 11.07 -4.89
C GLY A 130 3.09 10.82 -4.63
N THR A 131 2.29 11.67 -5.27
CA THR A 131 0.84 11.66 -5.24
C THR A 131 0.36 11.27 -6.63
N TYR A 132 -0.43 10.21 -6.72
CA TYR A 132 -0.96 9.67 -7.96
C TYR A 132 -2.46 9.93 -7.98
N LYS A 133 -2.93 10.85 -8.84
CA LYS A 133 -4.36 10.96 -9.12
C LYS A 133 -4.81 9.68 -9.80
N ILE A 134 -5.81 9.03 -9.22
CA ILE A 134 -6.52 7.94 -9.87
C ILE A 134 -7.69 8.60 -10.59
N ASP A 135 -7.63 8.67 -11.92
CA ASP A 135 -8.67 9.29 -12.75
C ASP A 135 -10.07 8.65 -12.55
N PHE A 136 -10.10 7.49 -11.89
CA PHE A 136 -11.29 6.73 -11.55
C PHE A 136 -11.82 7.17 -10.17
N ASN A 137 -12.98 7.85 -10.14
CA ASN A 137 -13.72 8.31 -8.94
C ASN A 137 -13.07 9.41 -8.07
N ASN A 138 -12.24 10.29 -8.64
CA ASN A 138 -11.62 11.43 -7.93
C ASN A 138 -10.79 11.03 -6.69
N TRP A 139 -10.30 9.78 -6.64
CA TRP A 139 -9.42 9.33 -5.59
C TRP A 139 -7.98 9.72 -5.89
N THR A 140 -7.26 10.07 -4.84
CA THR A 140 -5.84 10.36 -4.88
C THR A 140 -5.11 9.31 -4.06
N LEU A 141 -4.18 8.59 -4.68
CA LEU A 141 -3.34 7.60 -4.04
C LEU A 141 -1.98 8.21 -3.68
N ILE A 142 -1.62 8.14 -2.42
CA ILE A 142 -0.35 8.62 -1.88
C ILE A 142 0.44 7.40 -1.43
N SER A 143 1.67 7.25 -1.92
CA SER A 143 2.55 6.18 -1.45
C SER A 143 3.41 6.68 -0.29
N PHE A 144 3.29 6.01 0.85
CA PHE A 144 4.01 6.32 2.09
C PHE A 144 5.03 5.22 2.40
N GLY A 145 6.27 5.60 2.71
CA GLY A 145 7.34 4.63 2.92
C GLY A 145 8.62 5.26 3.40
N THR A 146 9.72 4.52 3.34
CA THR A 146 11.05 5.01 3.71
C THR A 146 11.99 5.00 2.50
N CYS A 147 13.05 5.80 2.57
CA CYS A 147 14.19 5.65 1.68
C CYS A 147 15.25 4.77 2.34
N GLY A 148 15.97 4.01 1.52
CA GLY A 148 17.12 3.23 1.94
C GLY A 148 18.15 3.14 0.82
N VAL A 149 19.34 2.69 1.18
CA VAL A 149 20.42 2.45 0.23
C VAL A 149 20.63 0.94 0.12
N ARG A 150 20.70 0.43 -1.11
CA ARG A 150 21.10 -0.96 -1.37
C ARG A 150 22.40 -0.99 -2.16
N TYR A 151 23.25 -1.94 -1.83
CA TYR A 151 24.41 -2.28 -2.64
C TYR A 151 23.99 -3.28 -3.71
N THR A 152 24.24 -2.94 -4.97
CA THR A 152 23.79 -3.73 -6.12
C THR A 152 24.83 -4.77 -6.54
N THR A 153 24.42 -5.75 -7.35
CA THR A 153 25.33 -6.74 -7.96
C THR A 153 26.41 -6.09 -8.84
N LYS A 154 26.14 -4.89 -9.35
CA LYS A 154 27.09 -4.05 -10.09
C LYS A 154 28.07 -3.28 -9.19
N LYS A 155 28.14 -3.60 -7.89
CA LYS A 155 29.01 -2.96 -6.91
C LYS A 155 28.77 -1.44 -6.75
N GLN A 156 27.51 -1.02 -6.87
CA GLN A 156 27.11 0.38 -6.77
C GLN A 156 26.04 0.58 -5.70
N TYR A 157 26.11 1.71 -5.00
CA TYR A 157 25.05 2.17 -4.10
C TYR A 157 23.90 2.75 -4.90
N GLN A 158 22.68 2.31 -4.58
CA GLN A 158 21.46 2.83 -5.17
C GLN A 158 20.47 3.23 -4.09
N HIS A 159 20.04 4.48 -4.13
CA HIS A 159 18.90 4.94 -3.33
C HIS A 159 17.62 4.32 -3.86
N LYS A 160 16.80 3.80 -2.95
CA LYS A 160 15.53 3.15 -3.27
C LYS A 160 14.47 3.54 -2.27
N PHE A 161 13.28 3.79 -2.78
CA PHE A 161 12.08 3.94 -1.98
C PHE A 161 11.48 2.57 -1.65
N TYR A 162 11.10 2.37 -0.39
CA TYR A 162 10.50 1.16 0.16
C TYR A 162 9.11 1.51 0.71
N PRO A 163 8.02 1.19 -0.03
CA PRO A 163 6.67 1.50 0.41
C PRO A 163 6.30 0.71 1.67
N ILE A 164 5.69 1.39 2.63
CA ILE A 164 5.18 0.84 3.89
C ILE A 164 3.65 0.75 3.84
N ALA A 165 3.00 1.81 3.38
CA ALA A 165 1.55 1.92 3.29
C ALA A 165 1.14 2.83 2.13
N PHE A 166 -0.15 2.86 1.85
CA PHE A 166 -0.77 3.78 0.92
C PHE A 166 -1.92 4.50 1.59
N LEU A 167 -2.13 5.75 1.20
CA LEU A 167 -3.32 6.51 1.55
C LEU A 167 -4.13 6.70 0.28
N SER A 168 -5.41 6.36 0.30
CA SER A 168 -6.37 6.76 -0.74
C SER A 168 -7.26 7.83 -0.14
N VAL A 169 -7.24 9.02 -0.73
CA VAL A 169 -7.98 10.20 -0.23
C VAL A 169 -8.90 10.71 -1.32
N ARG A 170 -10.13 11.06 -0.94
CA ARG A 170 -11.11 11.72 -1.81
C ARG A 170 -11.52 13.02 -1.14
N ALA A 171 -11.30 14.13 -1.86
CA ALA A 171 -11.76 15.45 -1.48
C ALA A 171 -13.17 15.71 -2.03
#